data_AF-T0N1S7-F1
#
_entry.id   AF-T0N1S7-F1
#
_cell.length_a   1.000
_cell.length_b   1.000
_cell.length_c   1.000
_cell.angle_alpha   90.00
_cell.angle_beta   90.00
_cell.angle_gamma   90.00
#
_symmetry.space_group_name_H-M   'P 1'
#
loop_
_entity.id
_entity.type
_entity.pdbx_description
1 polymer ?
#
loop_
_entity_poly.entity_id
_entity_poly.type
_entity_poly.pdbx_seq_one_letter_code
_entity_poly.pdbx_strand_id
1 'polypeptide(L)'
;MKKAFKKVLVFIAIVGGIFYTMRYNVTEQNPGHENRHESSLNEKYKPVNQNNVSKTTKLILVNSEYGLSEGYKPEKLTIPNVPFANGVEQEEKHVASIIVNPLERLFNSAKDEGIVLFGNSGYRSYKSQKETYTNRVKAEGKKLADAYVAKPGFSEHQTGLCMDITNNDRYFVEGTKEADWLAENCHRFGFIIRYPYGKKNITGIEYEPWHIRYVGEEAAKYIYDNKLTLEEYLNK
;
A
#
# COMPACT_ATOMS: atom_id res chain seq x y z
N MET A 1 41.87 -3.05 25.95
CA MET A 1 40.85 -4.09 25.74
C MET A 1 39.61 -3.46 25.12
N LYS A 2 39.30 -3.84 23.87
CA LYS A 2 38.12 -3.38 23.13
C LYS A 2 36.87 -4.06 23.69
N LYS A 3 35.85 -3.32 24.10
CA LYS A 3 34.47 -3.82 24.19
C LYS A 3 33.63 -3.08 23.16
N ALA A 4 33.40 -3.76 22.04
CA ALA A 4 32.48 -3.33 21.00
C ALA A 4 31.05 -3.55 21.50
N PHE A 5 30.28 -2.48 21.65
CA PHE A 5 28.83 -2.58 21.77
C PHE A 5 28.26 -2.74 20.36
N LYS A 6 27.77 -3.95 20.03
CA LYS A 6 26.88 -4.15 18.89
C LYS A 6 25.58 -3.40 19.18
N LYS A 7 25.37 -2.27 18.52
CA LYS A 7 24.02 -1.68 18.38
C LYS A 7 23.26 -2.51 17.37
N VAL A 8 22.29 -3.29 17.83
CA VAL A 8 21.27 -3.88 16.96
C VAL A 8 20.36 -2.73 16.55
N LEU A 9 20.41 -2.32 15.29
CA LEU A 9 19.41 -1.44 14.71
C LEU A 9 18.15 -2.29 14.47
N VAL A 10 17.16 -2.13 15.34
CA VAL A 10 15.80 -2.59 15.04
C VAL A 10 15.18 -1.51 14.16
N PHE A 11 15.04 -1.81 12.86
CA PHE A 11 14.26 -0.97 11.94
C PHE A 11 12.78 -1.19 12.25
N ILE A 12 12.18 -0.27 13.01
CA ILE A 12 10.72 -0.18 13.09
C ILE A 12 10.28 0.62 11.88
N ALA A 13 9.80 -0.07 10.85
CA ALA A 13 9.06 0.57 9.76
C ALA A 13 7.71 1.02 10.32
N ILE A 14 7.68 2.23 10.89
CA ILE A 14 6.44 2.91 11.24
C ILE A 14 5.83 3.40 9.91
N VAL A 15 5.13 2.51 9.21
CA VAL A 15 4.12 2.89 8.21
C VAL A 15 2.81 3.03 8.96
N GLY A 16 2.75 4.07 9.77
CA GLY A 16 1.58 4.49 10.52
C GLY A 16 1.87 5.91 10.97
N GLY A 17 1.11 6.87 10.45
CA GLY A 17 1.33 8.29 10.77
C GLY A 17 1.38 8.51 12.28
N ILE A 18 2.59 8.66 12.81
CA ILE A 18 2.85 9.20 14.15
C ILE A 18 3.71 10.43 13.93
N PHE A 19 3.03 11.58 13.97
CA PHE A 19 3.68 12.89 13.99
C PHE A 19 4.45 13.04 15.30
N TYR A 20 5.78 13.05 15.23
CA TYR A 20 6.61 13.65 16.27
C TYR A 20 7.30 14.88 15.68
N THR A 21 6.71 16.06 15.90
CA THR A 21 7.34 17.32 15.49
C THR A 21 8.48 17.65 16.46
N MET A 22 9.71 17.26 16.13
CA MET A 22 10.88 17.95 16.67
C MET A 22 11.11 19.23 15.86
N ARG A 23 10.81 20.39 16.47
CA ARG A 23 11.19 21.70 15.93
C ARG A 23 12.69 21.89 16.08
N TYR A 24 13.39 22.03 14.96
CA TYR A 24 14.71 22.63 14.91
C TYR A 24 14.61 23.98 14.19
N ASN A 25 15.00 25.04 14.88
CA ASN A 25 15.20 26.36 14.27
C ASN A 25 16.50 26.29 13.45
N VAL A 26 16.38 26.36 12.12
CA VAL A 26 17.52 26.59 11.24
C VAL A 26 17.33 27.96 10.59
N THR A 27 18.27 28.84 10.90
CA THR A 27 18.41 30.19 10.36
C THR A 27 18.58 30.16 8.84
N GLU A 28 17.83 31.03 8.14
CA GLU A 28 17.93 31.22 6.70
C GLU A 28 19.35 31.60 6.26
N GLN A 29 19.88 30.87 5.28
CA GLN A 29 20.79 31.43 4.29
C GLN A 29 20.34 31.01 2.90
N ASN A 30 20.09 32.01 2.07
CA ASN A 30 19.77 31.92 0.65
C ASN A 30 21.04 31.56 -0.13
N PRO A 31 20.98 30.66 -1.13
CA PRO A 31 21.43 31.11 -2.44
C PRO A 31 20.68 30.50 -3.64
N GLY A 32 20.47 31.36 -4.63
CA GLY A 32 20.87 31.07 -6.02
C GLY A 32 19.91 30.26 -6.89
N HIS A 33 19.29 30.95 -7.84
CA HIS A 33 18.70 30.37 -9.03
C HIS A 33 19.72 29.52 -9.80
N GLU A 34 19.42 28.23 -9.98
CA GLU A 34 19.94 27.43 -11.10
C GLU A 34 18.83 26.61 -11.74
N ASN A 35 18.44 27.03 -12.95
CA ASN A 35 17.66 26.24 -13.89
C ASN A 35 18.47 25.00 -14.32
N ARG A 36 18.05 23.80 -13.94
CA ARG A 36 18.52 22.55 -14.56
C ARG A 36 17.38 21.55 -14.76
N HIS A 37 16.98 21.45 -16.03
CA HIS A 37 16.43 20.28 -16.73
C HIS A 37 15.40 19.41 -15.98
N GLU A 38 14.14 19.83 -16.06
CA GLU A 38 12.94 19.03 -15.79
C GLU A 38 12.61 18.12 -17.00
N SER A 39 13.58 17.33 -17.49
CA SER A 39 13.43 16.54 -18.73
C SER A 39 13.68 15.04 -18.60
N SER A 40 13.78 14.47 -17.39
CA SER A 40 14.09 13.04 -17.20
C SER A 40 13.01 12.23 -16.46
N LEU A 41 11.88 12.82 -16.09
CA LEU A 41 10.77 12.07 -15.48
C LEU A 41 9.81 11.49 -16.52
N ASN A 42 9.81 11.98 -17.76
CA ASN A 42 8.84 11.63 -18.79
C ASN A 42 9.13 10.33 -19.57
N GLU A 43 10.30 9.72 -19.40
CA GLU A 43 10.70 8.57 -20.21
C GLU A 43 10.32 7.20 -19.61
N LYS A 44 9.85 7.16 -18.36
CA LYS A 44 9.57 5.91 -17.62
C LYS A 44 8.07 5.60 -17.44
N TYR A 45 7.19 6.29 -18.17
CA TYR A 45 5.74 6.06 -18.08
C TYR A 45 5.32 4.99 -19.09
N LYS A 46 4.95 3.79 -18.61
CA LYS A 46 4.01 2.92 -19.32
C LYS A 46 2.63 3.14 -18.71
N PRO A 47 1.83 4.11 -19.19
CA PRO A 47 0.48 4.27 -18.68
C PRO A 47 -0.25 2.95 -18.85
N VAL A 48 -0.98 2.52 -17.81
CA VAL A 48 -1.90 1.40 -17.96
C VAL A 48 -2.87 1.78 -19.07
N ASN A 49 -2.73 1.13 -20.23
CA ASN A 49 -3.49 1.48 -21.42
C ASN A 49 -4.99 1.29 -21.11
N GLN A 50 -5.78 2.36 -21.24
CA GLN A 50 -7.24 2.30 -21.06
C GLN A 50 -7.89 1.26 -21.98
N ASN A 51 -7.23 0.86 -23.07
CA ASN A 51 -7.70 -0.16 -24.01
C ASN A 51 -7.47 -1.62 -23.51
N ASN A 52 -6.69 -1.84 -22.45
CA ASN A 52 -6.52 -3.16 -21.80
C ASN A 52 -7.41 -3.34 -20.56
N VAL A 53 -8.28 -2.37 -20.26
CA VAL A 53 -9.30 -2.46 -19.18
C VAL A 53 -10.32 -3.59 -19.43
N SER A 54 -10.28 -4.20 -20.62
CA SER A 54 -11.08 -5.38 -20.99
C SER A 54 -10.69 -6.67 -20.26
N LYS A 55 -9.50 -6.80 -19.65
CA LYS A 55 -9.25 -7.83 -18.63
C LYS A 55 -9.62 -7.26 -17.26
N THR A 56 -10.94 -7.22 -17.01
CA THR A 56 -11.65 -6.87 -15.76
C THR A 56 -10.89 -5.96 -14.80
N THR A 57 -11.36 -4.72 -14.59
CA THR A 57 -10.85 -3.68 -13.66
C THR A 57 -10.17 -4.16 -12.38
N LYS A 58 -10.59 -5.31 -11.83
CA LYS A 58 -10.01 -6.03 -10.68
C LYS A 58 -8.55 -6.48 -10.85
N LEU A 59 -8.06 -6.73 -12.07
CA LEU A 59 -6.71 -7.25 -12.37
C LEU A 59 -5.73 -6.17 -12.86
N ILE A 60 -6.04 -4.90 -12.66
CA ILE A 60 -5.12 -3.80 -12.98
C ILE A 60 -3.82 -3.94 -12.18
N LEU A 61 -2.68 -3.97 -12.86
CA LEU A 61 -1.36 -3.96 -12.21
C LEU A 61 -0.91 -2.52 -12.02
N VAL A 62 -0.69 -2.13 -10.77
CA VAL A 62 -0.04 -0.87 -10.41
C VAL A 62 1.15 -1.22 -9.52
N ASN A 63 2.33 -0.74 -9.90
CA ASN A 63 3.58 -0.93 -9.16
C ASN A 63 4.56 0.17 -9.60
N SER A 64 5.87 0.03 -9.36
CA SER A 64 6.86 1.05 -9.76
C SER A 64 7.10 1.21 -11.27
N GLU A 65 6.58 0.31 -12.10
CA GLU A 65 6.69 0.33 -13.56
C GLU A 65 5.39 0.72 -14.25
N TYR A 66 4.25 0.30 -13.70
CA TYR A 66 2.91 0.53 -14.25
C TYR A 66 2.16 1.54 -13.39
N GLY A 67 1.97 2.75 -13.92
CA GLY A 67 1.31 3.85 -13.23
C GLY A 67 -0.09 4.16 -13.76
N LEU A 68 -0.91 4.73 -12.89
CA LEU A 68 -2.21 5.34 -13.17
C LEU A 68 -2.05 6.81 -13.57
N SER A 69 -3.00 7.33 -14.34
CA SER A 69 -3.05 8.76 -14.64
C SER A 69 -3.44 9.58 -13.41
N GLU A 70 -3.09 10.87 -13.42
CA GLU A 70 -3.49 11.83 -12.38
C GLU A 70 -5.01 11.90 -12.20
N GLY A 71 -5.76 11.79 -13.31
CA GLY A 71 -7.22 11.81 -13.30
C GLY A 71 -7.90 10.47 -13.02
N TYR A 72 -7.14 9.38 -12.85
CA TYR A 72 -7.76 8.07 -12.58
C TYR A 72 -8.46 8.10 -11.22
N LYS A 73 -9.73 7.68 -11.23
CA LYS A 73 -10.55 7.45 -10.05
C LYS A 73 -11.42 6.21 -10.28
N PRO A 74 -11.65 5.37 -9.26
CA PRO A 74 -12.61 4.27 -9.36
C PRO A 74 -14.01 4.80 -9.68
N GLU A 75 -14.78 4.05 -10.47
CA GLU A 75 -16.14 4.44 -10.91
C GLU A 75 -17.03 4.84 -9.72
N LYS A 76 -16.94 4.09 -8.62
CA LYS A 76 -17.66 4.37 -7.38
C LYS A 76 -16.82 3.98 -6.18
N LEU A 77 -16.70 4.92 -5.25
CA LEU A 77 -16.09 4.75 -3.94
C LEU A 77 -17.17 4.66 -2.87
N THR A 78 -16.97 3.81 -1.86
CA THR A 78 -17.91 3.61 -0.76
C THR A 78 -17.14 3.20 0.50
N ILE A 79 -17.65 3.59 1.67
CA ILE A 79 -17.09 3.14 2.96
C ILE A 79 -17.74 1.79 3.31
N PRO A 80 -16.95 0.72 3.48
CA PRO A 80 -17.48 -0.59 3.89
C PRO A 80 -17.86 -0.57 5.37
N ASN A 81 -18.84 -1.38 5.76
CA ASN A 81 -19.29 -1.55 7.14
C ASN A 81 -18.35 -2.47 7.93
N VAL A 82 -17.13 -2.00 8.16
CA VAL A 82 -16.09 -2.67 8.95
C VAL A 82 -15.54 -1.72 10.02
N PRO A 83 -15.01 -2.23 11.14
CA PRO A 83 -14.30 -1.39 12.09
C PRO A 83 -13.03 -0.80 11.45
N PHE A 84 -12.75 0.47 11.77
CA PHE A 84 -11.52 1.16 11.37
C PHE A 84 -10.71 1.54 12.60
N ALA A 85 -9.39 1.60 12.45
CA ALA A 85 -8.51 2.06 13.52
C ALA A 85 -8.77 3.56 13.83
N ASN A 86 -8.49 3.97 15.07
CA ASN A 86 -8.69 5.35 15.52
C ASN A 86 -7.80 6.32 14.73
N GLY A 87 -8.36 7.39 14.18
CA GLY A 87 -7.60 8.42 13.44
C GLY A 87 -7.40 8.13 11.95
N VAL A 88 -8.06 7.12 11.38
CA VAL A 88 -8.07 6.93 9.91
C VAL A 88 -8.86 8.06 9.25
N GLU A 89 -8.24 8.70 8.26
CA GLU A 89 -8.81 9.79 7.48
C GLU A 89 -10.04 9.34 6.66
N GLN A 90 -10.98 10.26 6.42
CA GLN A 90 -12.21 9.92 5.70
C GLN A 90 -11.96 9.36 4.30
N GLU A 91 -11.00 9.90 3.56
CA GLU A 91 -10.62 9.39 2.23
C GLU A 91 -10.16 7.94 2.32
N GLU A 92 -9.29 7.63 3.28
CA GLU A 92 -8.69 6.31 3.47
C GLU A 92 -9.69 5.27 4.00
N LYS A 93 -10.88 5.66 4.45
CA LYS A 93 -11.98 4.71 4.74
C LYS A 93 -12.70 4.20 3.49
N HIS A 94 -12.54 4.88 2.36
CA HIS A 94 -13.23 4.49 1.14
C HIS A 94 -12.51 3.33 0.44
N VAL A 95 -13.28 2.53 -0.28
CA VAL A 95 -12.79 1.52 -1.22
C VAL A 95 -13.62 1.56 -2.49
N ALA A 96 -13.14 0.95 -3.58
CA ALA A 96 -13.94 0.73 -4.77
C ALA A 96 -15.15 -0.14 -4.40
N SER A 97 -16.35 0.25 -4.86
CA SER A 97 -17.60 -0.40 -4.48
C SER A 97 -17.62 -1.92 -4.71
N ILE A 98 -16.87 -2.42 -5.70
CA ILE A 98 -16.78 -3.85 -6.01
C ILE A 98 -16.12 -4.68 -4.91
N ILE A 99 -15.39 -4.06 -3.98
CA ILE A 99 -14.69 -4.76 -2.89
C ILE A 99 -15.39 -4.61 -1.53
N VAL A 100 -16.48 -3.85 -1.43
CA VAL A 100 -17.23 -3.64 -0.18
C VAL A 100 -17.73 -4.96 0.39
N ASN A 101 -18.57 -5.69 -0.37
CA ASN A 101 -19.12 -6.96 0.10
C ASN A 101 -18.03 -8.03 0.35
N PRO A 102 -17.02 -8.21 -0.52
CA PRO A 102 -15.89 -9.08 -0.21
C PRO A 102 -15.16 -8.74 1.09
N LEU A 103 -14.90 -7.46 1.35
CA LEU A 103 -14.17 -7.01 2.54
C LEU A 103 -15.02 -7.21 3.81
N GLU A 104 -16.31 -6.88 3.77
CA GLU A 104 -17.22 -7.12 4.89
C GLU A 104 -17.34 -8.62 5.22
N ARG A 105 -17.41 -9.49 4.20
CA ARG A 105 -17.38 -10.95 4.40
C ARG A 105 -16.09 -11.43 5.05
N LEU A 106 -14.94 -10.89 4.63
CA LEU A 106 -13.64 -11.23 5.22
C LEU A 106 -13.61 -10.86 6.71
N PHE A 107 -14.01 -9.63 7.04
CA PHE A 107 -14.02 -9.16 8.43
C PHE A 107 -15.00 -9.93 9.32
N ASN A 108 -16.19 -10.26 8.79
CA ASN A 108 -17.16 -11.07 9.52
C ASN A 108 -16.64 -12.49 9.79
N SER A 109 -16.04 -13.14 8.79
CA SER A 109 -15.45 -14.48 8.97
C SER A 109 -14.31 -14.46 9.98
N ALA A 110 -13.45 -13.43 9.95
CA ALA A 110 -12.39 -13.25 10.95
C ALA A 110 -12.99 -13.15 12.36
N LYS A 111 -14.02 -12.31 12.52
CA LYS A 111 -14.70 -12.09 13.79
C LYS A 111 -15.35 -13.37 14.33
N ASP A 112 -16.01 -14.14 13.48
CA ASP A 112 -16.64 -15.42 13.85
C ASP A 112 -15.60 -16.45 14.36
N GLU A 113 -14.35 -16.32 13.92
CA GLU A 113 -13.21 -17.13 14.35
C GLU A 113 -12.41 -16.49 15.50
N GLY A 114 -12.92 -15.41 16.11
CA GLY A 114 -12.26 -14.72 17.25
C GLY A 114 -11.05 -13.86 16.86
N ILE A 115 -10.92 -13.52 15.58
CA ILE A 115 -9.90 -12.63 15.01
C ILE A 115 -10.50 -11.24 14.81
N VAL A 116 -9.90 -10.21 15.42
CA VAL A 116 -10.40 -8.83 15.34
C VAL A 116 -9.50 -8.01 14.43
N LEU A 117 -10.03 -7.66 13.26
CA LEU A 117 -9.36 -6.83 12.25
C LEU A 117 -9.91 -5.42 12.26
N PHE A 118 -9.09 -4.44 11.87
CA PHE A 118 -9.46 -3.05 11.65
C PHE A 118 -8.94 -2.58 10.30
N GLY A 119 -9.74 -1.83 9.55
CA GLY A 119 -9.26 -1.09 8.39
C GLY A 119 -8.32 0.04 8.82
N ASN A 120 -7.20 0.22 8.11
CA ASN A 120 -6.21 1.25 8.37
C ASN A 120 -6.02 2.21 7.18
N SER A 121 -6.03 1.73 5.94
CA SER A 121 -6.00 2.60 4.75
C SER A 121 -6.47 1.90 3.47
N GLY A 122 -7.54 2.41 2.87
CA GLY A 122 -8.13 1.95 1.60
C GLY A 122 -7.73 2.84 0.44
N TYR A 123 -8.65 3.67 -0.03
CA TYR A 123 -8.42 4.56 -1.18
C TYR A 123 -7.57 5.77 -0.82
N ARG A 124 -6.63 6.11 -1.71
CA ARG A 124 -5.86 7.36 -1.64
C ARG A 124 -5.75 7.96 -3.03
N SER A 125 -6.26 9.17 -3.22
CA SER A 125 -6.18 9.85 -4.52
C SER A 125 -4.74 10.18 -4.93
N TYR A 126 -4.55 10.44 -6.23
CA TYR A 126 -3.28 10.95 -6.74
C TYR A 126 -2.81 12.20 -5.99
N LYS A 127 -3.73 13.13 -5.69
CA LYS A 127 -3.44 14.37 -4.95
C LYS A 127 -2.91 14.07 -3.56
N SER A 128 -3.61 13.24 -2.79
CA SER A 128 -3.19 12.86 -1.44
C SER A 128 -1.85 12.11 -1.47
N GLN A 129 -1.64 11.21 -2.43
CA GLN A 129 -0.33 10.54 -2.61
C GLN A 129 0.78 11.54 -2.95
N LYS A 130 0.51 12.58 -3.74
CA LYS A 130 1.45 13.67 -4.04
C LYS A 130 1.82 14.47 -2.80
N GLU A 131 0.85 14.75 -1.94
CA GLU A 131 1.10 15.41 -0.66
C GLU A 131 1.94 14.53 0.27
N THR A 132 1.60 13.24 0.43
CA THR A 132 2.37 12.27 1.22
C THR A 132 3.82 12.17 0.73
N TYR A 133 4.02 11.98 -0.58
CA TYR A 133 5.35 11.88 -1.17
C TYR A 133 6.14 13.18 -0.99
N THR A 134 5.54 14.34 -1.27
CA THR A 134 6.19 15.65 -1.10
C THR A 134 6.60 15.90 0.34
N ASN A 135 5.74 15.57 1.31
CA ASN A 135 6.05 15.72 2.73
C ASN A 135 7.20 14.79 3.16
N ARG A 136 7.24 13.56 2.65
CA ARG A 136 8.35 12.63 2.89
C ARG A 136 9.66 13.13 2.30
N VAL A 137 9.66 13.66 1.08
CA VAL A 137 10.85 14.27 0.45
C VAL A 137 11.37 15.43 1.29
N LYS A 138 10.47 16.30 1.79
CA LYS A 138 10.85 17.42 2.66
C LYS A 138 11.44 16.96 3.99
N ALA A 139 10.90 15.91 4.59
CA ALA A 139 11.32 15.42 5.91
C ALA A 139 12.62 14.60 5.86
N GLU A 140 12.78 13.74 4.86
CA GLU A 140 13.80 12.69 4.85
C GLU A 140 14.68 12.71 3.59
N GLY A 141 14.40 13.60 2.64
CA GLY A 141 15.10 13.69 1.36
C GLY A 141 14.58 12.69 0.33
N LYS A 142 14.87 13.01 -0.94
CA LYS A 142 14.32 12.30 -2.10
C LYS A 142 14.67 10.81 -2.12
N LYS A 143 15.91 10.46 -1.77
CA LYS A 143 16.38 9.06 -1.81
C LYS A 143 15.60 8.15 -0.86
N LEU A 144 15.30 8.61 0.34
CA LEU A 144 14.50 7.86 1.31
C LEU A 144 13.02 7.83 0.89
N ALA A 145 12.49 8.95 0.39
CA ALA A 145 11.13 8.98 -0.14
C ALA A 145 10.91 7.97 -1.28
N ASP A 146 11.82 7.95 -2.27
CA ASP A 146 11.77 7.00 -3.40
C ASP A 146 11.86 5.52 -2.95
N ALA A 147 12.43 5.24 -1.77
CA ALA A 147 12.61 3.88 -1.27
C ALA A 147 11.39 3.35 -0.49
N TYR A 148 10.61 4.23 0.14
CA TYR A 148 9.54 3.83 1.07
C TYR A 148 8.15 4.34 0.68
N VAL A 149 8.05 5.30 -0.24
CA VAL A 149 6.78 5.92 -0.61
C VAL A 149 6.60 5.85 -2.12
N ALA A 150 5.54 5.18 -2.55
CA ALA A 150 5.16 5.17 -3.96
C ALA A 150 4.99 6.60 -4.50
N LYS A 151 5.47 6.84 -5.71
CA LYS A 151 5.23 8.11 -6.40
C LYS A 151 3.73 8.25 -6.71
N PRO A 152 3.21 9.48 -6.85
CA PRO A 152 1.85 9.71 -7.31
C PRO A 152 1.58 8.96 -8.62
N GLY A 153 0.47 8.22 -8.70
CA GLY A 153 0.15 7.35 -9.83
C GLY A 153 0.68 5.91 -9.71
N PHE A 154 1.66 5.64 -8.85
CA PHE A 154 2.29 4.32 -8.70
C PHE A 154 1.90 3.62 -7.39
N SER A 155 0.88 4.13 -6.69
CA SER A 155 0.32 3.51 -5.49
C SER A 155 -0.96 2.75 -5.82
N GLU A 156 -1.05 1.49 -5.39
CA GLU A 156 -2.28 0.70 -5.56
C GLU A 156 -3.47 1.26 -4.78
N HIS A 157 -3.26 2.06 -3.72
CA HIS A 157 -4.35 2.73 -3.02
C HIS A 157 -5.20 3.62 -3.94
N GLN A 158 -4.64 4.16 -5.01
CA GLN A 158 -5.40 4.94 -5.98
C GLN A 158 -6.41 4.08 -6.77
N THR A 159 -6.21 2.77 -6.85
CA THR A 159 -7.18 1.83 -7.45
C THR A 159 -8.44 1.67 -6.59
N GLY A 160 -8.36 1.91 -5.28
CA GLY A 160 -9.40 1.55 -4.32
C GLY A 160 -9.64 0.04 -4.19
N LEU A 161 -8.77 -0.81 -4.77
CA LEU A 161 -8.89 -2.26 -4.75
C LEU A 161 -8.08 -2.92 -3.63
N CYS A 162 -7.46 -2.14 -2.75
CA CYS A 162 -6.69 -2.64 -1.63
C CYS A 162 -7.18 -2.07 -0.29
N MET A 163 -6.76 -2.69 0.79
CA MET A 163 -6.94 -2.20 2.16
C MET A 163 -5.72 -2.61 2.98
N ASP A 164 -5.12 -1.66 3.67
CA ASP A 164 -4.21 -1.95 4.78
C ASP A 164 -5.03 -2.34 6.00
N ILE A 165 -4.71 -3.49 6.59
CA ILE A 165 -5.38 -4.04 7.78
C ILE A 165 -4.49 -3.86 9.00
N THR A 166 -5.11 -3.68 10.17
CA THR A 166 -4.39 -3.68 11.43
C THR A 166 -5.20 -4.37 12.53
N ASN A 167 -4.63 -4.49 13.72
CA ASN A 167 -5.31 -5.00 14.91
C ASN A 167 -5.45 -3.88 15.96
N ASN A 168 -6.05 -4.20 17.10
CA ASN A 168 -6.32 -3.24 18.17
C ASN A 168 -5.04 -2.51 18.65
N ASP A 169 -3.92 -3.21 18.64
CA ASP A 169 -2.64 -2.70 19.18
C ASP A 169 -1.80 -1.99 18.12
N ARG A 170 -2.34 -1.84 16.89
CA ARG A 170 -1.63 -1.32 15.72
C ARG A 170 -0.32 -2.07 15.43
N TYR A 171 -0.28 -3.35 15.76
CA TYR A 171 0.88 -4.22 15.63
C TYR A 171 0.54 -5.42 14.75
N PHE A 172 0.79 -5.29 13.45
CA PHE A 172 0.37 -6.27 12.44
C PHE A 172 1.59 -6.81 11.69
N VAL A 173 2.18 -7.88 12.23
CA VAL A 173 3.35 -8.55 11.67
C VAL A 173 3.12 -10.06 11.65
N GLU A 174 3.84 -10.79 10.81
CA GLU A 174 3.82 -12.26 10.83
C GLU A 174 4.11 -12.82 12.23
N GLY A 175 3.36 -13.84 12.62
CA GLY A 175 3.34 -14.41 13.96
C GLY A 175 2.29 -13.79 14.88
N THR A 176 1.62 -12.69 14.50
CA THR A 176 0.37 -12.30 15.17
C THR A 176 -0.77 -13.14 14.60
N LYS A 177 -1.70 -13.54 15.47
CA LYS A 177 -2.86 -14.35 15.06
C LYS A 177 -3.66 -13.70 13.94
N GLU A 178 -3.77 -12.36 13.93
CA GLU A 178 -4.50 -11.64 12.90
C GLU A 178 -3.78 -11.66 11.54
N ALA A 179 -2.45 -11.49 11.52
CA ALA A 179 -1.67 -11.50 10.30
C ALA A 179 -1.61 -12.91 9.69
N ASP A 180 -1.39 -13.92 10.52
CA ASP A 180 -1.33 -15.31 10.09
C ASP A 180 -2.70 -15.77 9.55
N TRP A 181 -3.79 -15.44 10.27
CA TRP A 181 -5.14 -15.72 9.79
C TRP A 181 -5.42 -15.02 8.45
N LEU A 182 -5.03 -13.76 8.30
CA LEU A 182 -5.25 -13.01 7.07
C LEU A 182 -4.49 -13.63 5.88
N ALA A 183 -3.22 -14.01 6.08
CA ALA A 183 -2.41 -14.67 5.07
C ALA A 183 -3.02 -16.00 4.61
N GLU A 184 -3.60 -16.77 5.54
CA GLU A 184 -4.23 -18.06 5.23
C GLU A 184 -5.62 -17.93 4.60
N ASN A 185 -6.37 -16.86 4.89
CA ASN A 185 -7.81 -16.82 4.60
C ASN A 185 -8.25 -15.77 3.58
N CYS A 186 -7.50 -14.70 3.36
CA CYS A 186 -7.96 -13.58 2.53
C CYS A 186 -8.32 -13.98 1.08
N HIS A 187 -7.67 -15.00 0.54
CA HIS A 187 -7.93 -15.54 -0.80
C HIS A 187 -9.35 -16.08 -0.99
N ARG A 188 -9.97 -16.60 0.08
CA ARG A 188 -11.36 -17.10 0.10
C ARG A 188 -12.38 -15.99 -0.22
N PHE A 189 -11.96 -14.73 -0.10
CA PHE A 189 -12.78 -13.54 -0.34
C PHE A 189 -12.30 -12.73 -1.55
N GLY A 190 -11.39 -13.28 -2.35
CA GLY A 190 -10.88 -12.61 -3.55
C GLY A 190 -9.75 -11.62 -3.31
N PHE A 191 -9.11 -11.67 -2.14
CA PHE A 191 -7.94 -10.85 -1.80
C PHE A 191 -6.66 -11.67 -1.79
N ILE A 192 -5.53 -11.05 -2.08
CA ILE A 192 -4.20 -11.64 -1.90
C ILE A 192 -3.39 -10.80 -0.91
N ILE A 193 -2.44 -11.41 -0.20
CA ILE A 193 -1.31 -10.67 0.38
C ILE A 193 -0.50 -10.15 -0.80
N ARG A 194 -0.55 -8.84 -1.03
CA ARG A 194 -0.04 -8.24 -2.27
C ARG A 194 1.48 -8.31 -2.39
N TYR A 195 2.15 -8.17 -1.25
CA TYR A 195 3.60 -8.17 -1.12
C TYR A 195 4.00 -9.30 -0.16
N PRO A 196 4.07 -10.55 -0.63
CA PRO A 196 4.40 -11.70 0.22
C PRO A 196 5.90 -11.81 0.53
N TYR A 197 6.23 -12.54 1.60
CA TYR A 197 7.61 -12.77 2.02
C TYR A 197 8.47 -13.37 0.89
N GLY A 198 9.71 -12.88 0.76
CA GLY A 198 10.68 -13.39 -0.21
C GLY A 198 10.42 -13.01 -1.68
N LYS A 199 9.43 -12.16 -1.98
CA LYS A 199 9.07 -11.76 -3.35
C LYS A 199 9.41 -10.30 -3.71
N LYS A 200 10.18 -9.60 -2.88
CA LYS A 200 10.63 -8.22 -3.11
C LYS A 200 11.32 -8.03 -4.46
N ASN A 201 12.10 -9.01 -4.91
CA ASN A 201 12.78 -8.97 -6.21
C ASN A 201 11.82 -8.93 -7.40
N ILE A 202 10.54 -9.28 -7.20
CA ILE A 202 9.49 -9.27 -8.22
C ILE A 202 8.57 -8.06 -8.03
N THR A 203 8.08 -7.83 -6.81
CA THR A 203 7.12 -6.76 -6.51
C THR A 203 7.78 -5.38 -6.38
N GLY A 204 9.08 -5.35 -6.06
CA GLY A 204 9.81 -4.14 -5.68
C GLY A 204 9.54 -3.65 -4.25
N ILE A 205 8.66 -4.33 -3.49
CA ILE A 205 8.20 -3.94 -2.15
C ILE A 205 8.49 -5.07 -1.17
N GLU A 206 8.92 -4.71 0.05
CA GLU A 206 9.18 -5.67 1.13
C GLU A 206 7.91 -6.41 1.54
N TYR A 207 8.05 -7.44 2.38
CA TYR A 207 6.89 -8.13 2.93
C TYR A 207 5.97 -7.18 3.71
N GLU A 208 4.69 -7.15 3.33
CA GLU A 208 3.65 -6.36 4.00
C GLU A 208 2.46 -7.27 4.36
N PRO A 209 2.47 -7.91 5.55
CA PRO A 209 1.38 -8.81 5.97
C PRO A 209 0.01 -8.14 6.05
N TRP A 210 -0.02 -6.81 6.19
CA TRP A 210 -1.25 -6.02 6.32
C TRP A 210 -1.91 -5.66 4.98
N HIS A 211 -1.16 -5.65 3.88
CA HIS A 211 -1.63 -5.06 2.61
C HIS A 211 -2.33 -6.11 1.74
N ILE A 212 -3.67 -6.06 1.73
CA ILE A 212 -4.48 -6.96 0.91
C ILE A 212 -4.95 -6.29 -0.38
N ARG A 213 -4.88 -7.02 -1.50
CA ARG A 213 -5.31 -6.55 -2.83
C ARG A 213 -6.41 -7.45 -3.39
N TYR A 214 -7.55 -6.87 -3.75
CA TYR A 214 -8.64 -7.57 -4.41
C TYR A 214 -8.33 -7.83 -5.89
N VAL A 215 -8.48 -9.10 -6.28
CA VAL A 215 -8.29 -9.59 -7.65
C VAL A 215 -9.46 -10.47 -8.13
N GLY A 216 -10.45 -10.71 -7.26
CA GLY A 216 -11.55 -11.65 -7.48
C GLY A 216 -11.24 -13.05 -6.94
N GLU A 217 -12.27 -13.81 -6.56
CA GLU A 217 -12.14 -15.09 -5.86
C GLU A 217 -11.33 -16.14 -6.66
N GLU A 218 -11.58 -16.28 -7.97
CA GLU A 218 -10.86 -17.23 -8.82
C GLU A 218 -9.36 -16.92 -8.92
N ALA A 219 -9.02 -15.67 -9.22
CA ALA A 219 -7.63 -15.24 -9.35
C ALA A 219 -6.90 -15.29 -7.99
N ALA A 220 -7.55 -14.85 -6.91
CA ALA A 220 -6.95 -14.87 -5.57
C ALA A 220 -6.66 -16.30 -5.13
N LYS A 221 -7.59 -17.23 -5.37
CA LYS A 221 -7.38 -18.65 -5.09
C LYS A 221 -6.20 -19.21 -5.88
N TYR A 222 -6.15 -18.96 -7.19
CA TYR A 222 -5.05 -19.46 -8.03
C TYR A 222 -3.69 -18.89 -7.57
N ILE A 223 -3.63 -17.59 -7.28
CA ILE A 223 -2.42 -16.92 -6.79
C ILE A 223 -1.96 -17.52 -5.46
N TYR A 224 -2.88 -17.74 -4.53
CA TYR A 224 -2.61 -18.33 -3.24
C TYR A 224 -2.09 -19.78 -3.36
N ASP A 225 -2.82 -20.63 -4.08
CA ASP A 225 -2.48 -22.06 -4.23
C ASP A 225 -1.10 -22.26 -4.90
N ASN A 226 -0.71 -21.33 -5.78
CA ASN A 226 0.55 -21.39 -6.53
C ASN A 226 1.66 -20.47 -5.96
N LYS A 227 1.42 -19.79 -4.84
CA LYS A 227 2.39 -18.87 -4.18
C LYS A 227 2.95 -17.80 -5.13
N LEU A 228 2.07 -17.21 -5.93
CA LEU A 228 2.41 -16.19 -6.93
C LEU A 228 2.25 -14.78 -6.37
N THR A 229 2.87 -13.81 -7.03
CA THR A 229 2.50 -12.40 -6.97
C THR A 229 1.50 -12.05 -8.08
N LEU A 230 0.93 -10.84 -8.04
CA LEU A 230 0.09 -10.36 -9.14
C LEU A 230 0.91 -10.20 -10.44
N GLU A 231 2.17 -9.79 -10.34
CA GLU A 231 3.10 -9.73 -11.48
C GLU A 231 3.27 -11.10 -12.15
N GLU A 232 3.58 -12.14 -11.37
CA GLU A 232 3.75 -13.50 -11.88
C GLU A 232 2.46 -14.03 -12.50
N TYR A 233 1.31 -13.80 -11.86
CA TYR A 233 0.01 -14.20 -12.39
C TYR A 233 -0.32 -13.55 -13.74
N LEU A 234 0.08 -12.28 -13.92
CA LEU A 234 -0.15 -11.53 -15.16
C LEU A 234 0.96 -11.70 -16.20
N ASN A 235 2.01 -12.48 -15.90
CA ASN A 235 3.22 -12.64 -16.71
C ASN A 235 3.85 -11.27 -17.06
N LYS A 236 4.13 -10.46 -16.04
CA LYS A 236 4.71 -9.11 -16.16
C LYS A 236 6.06 -8.97 -15.49
#